data_AF-A0A0D6M3V3-F1
#
_entry.id   AF-A0A0D6M3V3-F1
#
_cell.length_a   1.000
_cell.length_b   1.000
_cell.length_c   1.000
_cell.angle_alpha   90.00
_cell.angle_beta   90.00
_cell.angle_gamma   90.00
#
_symmetry.space_group_name_H-M   'P 1'
#
loop_
_entity.id
_entity.type
_entity.pdbx_description
1 polymer ?
#
loop_
_entity_poly.entity_id
_entity_poly.type
_entity_poly.pdbx_seq_one_letter_code
_entity_poly.pdbx_strand_id
1 'polypeptide(L)' 'MIDTHCHLVDNKFKSDVDEVIERAKQSGVKHAVVCPEYASQFDAVLDLHAKHLDFVIPAIGVHPIQRANY' A
#
# COMPACT_ATOMS: atom_id res chain seq x y z
N MET A 1 -10.11 -12.93 4.64
CA MET A 1 -8.71 -13.07 4.20
C MET A 1 -7.90 -11.86 4.67
N ILE A 2 -6.61 -12.00 4.95
CA ILE A 2 -5.70 -10.86 5.19
C ILE A 2 -4.61 -10.95 4.13
N ASP A 3 -4.42 -9.87 3.36
CA ASP A 3 -3.26 -9.74 2.48
C ASP A 3 -2.08 -9.27 3.33
N THR A 4 -1.10 -10.14 3.54
CA THR A 4 0.01 -9.89 4.46
C THR A 4 1.15 -9.07 3.84
N HIS A 5 1.12 -8.81 2.54
CA HIS A 5 2.14 -8.01 1.87
C HIS A 5 1.66 -7.55 0.48
N CYS A 6 1.44 -6.24 0.33
CA CYS A 6 1.14 -5.67 -0.98
C CYS A 6 1.70 -4.25 -1.14
N HIS A 7 1.77 -3.78 -2.39
CA HIS A 7 2.33 -2.50 -2.78
C HIS A 7 1.25 -1.56 -3.33
N LEU A 8 0.23 -1.22 -2.51
CA LEU A 8 -0.87 -0.34 -2.94
C LEU A 8 -0.42 1.11 -3.23
N VAL A 9 0.76 1.50 -2.75
CA VAL A 9 1.40 2.80 -3.06
C VAL A 9 2.30 2.75 -4.30
N ASP A 10 2.26 1.67 -5.08
CA ASP A 10 2.90 1.60 -6.39
C ASP A 10 2.21 2.56 -7.38
N ASN A 11 3.00 3.15 -8.29
CA ASN A 11 2.51 4.09 -9.29
C ASN A 11 1.41 3.50 -10.19
N LYS A 12 1.36 2.17 -10.36
CA LYS A 12 0.32 1.47 -11.12
C LYS A 12 -1.09 1.66 -10.55
N PHE A 13 -1.22 1.91 -9.24
CA PHE A 13 -2.51 2.10 -8.58
C PHE A 13 -2.83 3.57 -8.31
N LYS A 14 -1.96 4.51 -8.70
CA LYS A 14 -2.12 5.94 -8.38
C LYS A 14 -3.46 6.52 -8.85
N SER A 15 -4.00 6.02 -9.95
CA SER A 15 -5.26 6.50 -10.52
C SER A 15 -6.51 5.88 -9.89
N ASP A 16 -6.41 4.72 -9.24
CA ASP A 16 -7.58 3.91 -8.87
C ASP A 16 -7.44 3.14 -7.54
N VAL A 17 -6.47 3.48 -6.69
CA VAL A 17 -6.18 2.76 -5.43
C VAL A 17 -7.41 2.61 -4.52
N ASP A 18 -8.27 3.64 -4.45
CA ASP A 18 -9.51 3.55 -3.67
C ASP A 18 -10.47 2.51 -4.24
N GLU A 19 -10.60 2.44 -5.56
CA GLU A 19 -11.45 1.45 -6.22
C GLU A 19 -10.88 0.03 -6.06
N VAL A 20 -9.56 -0.12 -6.11
CA VAL A 20 -8.87 -1.38 -5.82
C VAL A 20 -9.18 -1.86 -4.41
N ILE A 21 -9.10 -0.97 -3.42
CA ILE A 21 -9.42 -1.28 -2.01
C ILE A 21 -10.88 -1.72 -1.88
N GLU A 22 -11.82 -0.99 -2.49
CA GLU A 22 -13.25 -1.35 -2.43
C GLU A 22 -13.53 -2.71 -3.08
N ARG A 23 -12.93 -3.00 -4.25
CA ARG A 23 -13.02 -4.33 -4.89
C ARG A 23 -12.44 -5.44 -4.00
N ALA A 24 -11.34 -5.17 -3.30
CA ALA A 24 -10.73 -6.12 -2.37
C ALA A 24 -11.63 -6.40 -1.16
N LYS A 25 -12.22 -5.35 -0.56
CA LYS A 25 -13.20 -5.47 0.52
C LYS A 25 -14.41 -6.32 0.09
N GLN A 26 -14.98 -6.03 -1.08
CA GLN A 26 -16.11 -6.78 -1.66
C GLN A 26 -15.78 -8.25 -1.93
N SER A 27 -14.51 -8.56 -2.20
CA SER A 27 -14.01 -9.92 -2.41
C SER A 27 -13.66 -10.67 -1.11
N GLY A 28 -13.88 -10.06 0.06
CA GLY A 28 -13.66 -10.70 1.37
C GLY A 28 -12.25 -10.52 1.97
N VAL A 29 -11.44 -9.60 1.42
CA VAL A 29 -10.22 -9.13 2.09
C VAL A 29 -10.64 -8.23 3.25
N LYS A 30 -10.14 -8.52 4.44
CA LYS A 30 -10.46 -7.75 5.65
C LYS A 30 -9.42 -6.66 5.91
N HIS A 31 -8.14 -7.00 5.74
CA HIS A 31 -7.02 -6.07 5.93
C HIS A 31 -5.92 -6.35 4.91
N ALA A 32 -5.12 -5.32 4.64
CA ALA A 32 -3.94 -5.39 3.79
C ALA A 32 -2.74 -4.71 4.49
N VAL A 33 -1.62 -5.42 4.59
CA VAL A 33 -0.35 -4.86 5.06
C VAL A 33 0.35 -4.19 3.88
N VAL A 34 0.41 -2.87 3.88
CA VAL A 34 0.92 -2.08 2.77
C VAL A 34 2.39 -1.73 3.00
N CYS A 35 3.25 -2.19 2.09
CA CYS A 35 4.69 -2.08 2.17
C CYS A 35 5.24 -1.10 1.12
N PRO A 36 6.03 -0.07 1.51
CA PRO A 36 6.79 0.74 0.57
C PRO A 36 8.01 -0.03 0.05
N GLU A 37 8.52 0.37 -1.11
CA GLU A 37 9.83 -0.06 -1.61
C GLU A 37 10.91 1.00 -1.32
N TYR A 38 10.53 2.28 -1.43
CA TYR A 38 11.44 3.42 -1.31
C TYR A 38 11.03 4.32 -0.13
N ALA A 39 12.01 5.01 0.46
CA ALA A 39 11.74 6.00 1.52
C ALA A 39 10.79 7.12 1.07
N SER A 40 10.80 7.47 -0.22
CA SER A 40 9.90 8.47 -0.81
C SER A 40 8.43 8.06 -0.82
N GLN A 41 8.10 6.81 -0.48
CA GLN A 41 6.71 6.32 -0.41
C GLN A 41 6.16 6.31 1.02
N PHE A 42 6.94 6.65 2.04
CA PHE A 42 6.50 6.52 3.44
C PHE A 42 5.27 7.37 3.74
N ASP A 43 5.28 8.63 3.32
CA ASP A 43 4.13 9.52 3.50
C ASP A 43 2.90 8.98 2.77
N ALA A 44 3.06 8.44 1.56
CA ALA A 44 1.95 7.85 0.81
C ALA A 44 1.33 6.63 1.53
N VAL A 45 2.13 5.82 2.23
CA VAL A 45 1.62 4.69 3.04
C VAL A 45 0.83 5.21 4.24
N LEU A 46 1.34 6.23 4.93
CA LEU A 46 0.67 6.81 6.10
C LEU A 46 -0.62 7.54 5.70
N ASP A 47 -0.61 8.27 4.58
CA ASP A 47 -1.79 8.93 4.02
C ASP A 47 -2.87 7.90 3.62
N LEU A 48 -2.46 6.80 2.99
CA LEU A 48 -3.38 5.73 2.61
C LEU A 48 -3.98 5.04 3.84
N HIS A 49 -3.18 4.82 4.90
CA HIS A 49 -3.68 4.33 6.19
C HIS A 49 -4.67 5.30 6.82
N ALA A 50 -4.36 6.60 6.86
CA ALA A 50 -5.25 7.61 7.43
C ALA A 50 -6.60 7.67 6.70
N LYS A 51 -6.61 7.43 5.39
CA LYS A 51 -7.84 7.39 4.57
C LYS A 51 -8.64 6.08 4.76
N HIS A 52 -7.96 4.96 4.99
CA HIS A 52 -8.56 3.62 5.04
C HIS A 52 -8.19 2.88 6.33
N LEU A 53 -8.45 3.52 7.48
CA LEU A 53 -8.08 3.03 8.82
C LEU A 53 -8.61 1.62 9.16
N ASP A 54 -9.72 1.23 8.56
CA ASP A 54 -10.37 -0.07 8.77
C ASP A 54 -9.71 -1.21 7.98
N PHE A 55 -8.87 -0.90 6.99
CA PHE A 55 -8.37 -1.85 6.00
C PHE A 55 -6.85 -1.87 5.88
N VAL A 56 -6.22 -0.70 5.82
CA VAL A 56 -4.79 -0.57 5.56
C VAL A 56 -4.01 -0.64 6.87
N ILE A 57 -3.12 -1.62 6.97
CA ILE A 57 -2.14 -1.75 8.05
C ILE A 57 -0.80 -1.29 7.49
N PRO A 58 -0.20 -0.19 7.99
CA PRO A 58 1.03 0.35 7.43
C PRO A 58 2.26 -0.47 7.88
N ALA A 59 3.17 -0.75 6.95
CA ALA A 59 4.54 -1.18 7.24
C ALA A 59 5.52 -0.11 6.72
N ILE A 60 6.66 0.07 7.40
CA ILE A 60 7.66 1.07 7.02
C ILE A 60 9.04 0.41 7.00
N GLY A 61 9.78 0.61 5.90
CA GLY A 61 11.11 0.05 5.69
C GLY A 61 11.60 0.37 4.28
N VAL A 62 12.90 0.22 4.03
CA VAL A 62 13.50 0.43 2.70
C VAL A 62 13.86 -0.94 2.11
N HIS A 63 13.37 -1.23 0.90
CA HIS A 63 13.64 -2.49 0.22
C HIS A 63 15.14 -2.55 -0.21
N PRO A 64 15.81 -3.72 -0.18
CA PRO A 64 17.24 -3.81 -0.51
C PRO A 64 17.58 -3.37 -1.95
N ILE A 65 16.67 -3.59 -2.90
CA ILE A 65 16.80 -3.07 -4.26
C ILE A 65 16.26 -1.66 -4.29
N GLN A 66 17.12 -0.70 -4.61
CA GLN A 66 16.77 0.70 -4.79
C GLN A 66 17.03 1.12 -6.25
N ARG A 67 16.35 2.17 -6.73
CA ARG A 67 16.64 2.73 -8.06
C ARG A 67 18.08 3.23 -8.05
N ALA A 68 18.89 2.71 -8.96
CA ALA A 68 20.24 3.24 -9.17
C ALA A 68 20.12 4.66 -9.73
N ASN A 69 20.86 5.59 -9.14
CA ASN A 69 21.03 6.94 -9.68
C ASN A 69 21.82 6.82 -10.98
N TYR A 70 21.15 6.75 -12.13
CA TYR A 70 21.75 6.95 -13.45
C TYR A 70 21.14 8.17 -14.10
#